data_AF-A0AAU5CXE6-F1
#
_entry.id   AF-A0AAU5CXE6-F1
#
_cell.length_a   1.000
_cell.length_b   1.000
_cell.length_c   1.000
_cell.angle_alpha   90.00
_cell.angle_beta   90.00
_cell.angle_gamma   90.00
#
_symmetry.space_group_name_H-M   'P 1'
#
loop_
_entity.id
_entity.type
_entity.pdbx_description
1 polymer ?
#
loop_
_entity_poly.entity_id
_entity_poly.type
_entity_poly.pdbx_seq_one_letter_code
_entity_poly.pdbx_strand_id
1 'polypeptide(L)'
;MADTELTADLIDLQKRSDTAWARFLAVADEAGPRNVDSAWPDAVREEAERWWDEWGRRADRVREAIDAWAEESGQRRLDIETELKKQIRGGKGPQLWPVDE
;
A
#
# COMPACT_ATOMS: atom_id res chain seq x y z
N MET A 1 7.51 -0.27 27.17
CA MET A 1 7.37 -0.47 25.71
C MET A 1 7.87 0.82 25.09
N ALA A 2 8.85 0.76 24.20
CA ALA A 2 9.29 1.96 23.50
C ALA A 2 8.11 2.44 22.64
N ASP A 3 7.69 3.70 22.79
CA ASP A 3 6.76 4.32 21.87
C ASP A 3 7.42 4.35 20.50
N THR A 4 6.93 3.55 19.57
CA THR A 4 7.37 3.56 18.18
C THR A 4 6.76 4.80 17.53
N GLU A 5 7.38 5.96 17.77
CA GLU A 5 6.99 7.20 17.11
C GLU A 5 7.47 7.15 15.66
N LEU A 6 6.56 6.79 14.75
CA LEU A 6 6.84 6.75 13.32
C LEU A 6 7.04 8.15 12.77
N THR A 7 7.96 8.30 11.80
CA THR A 7 8.13 9.60 11.13
C THR A 7 6.89 10.00 10.35
N ALA A 8 6.63 11.31 10.32
CA ALA A 8 5.63 11.91 9.44
C ALA A 8 5.84 11.50 7.97
N ASP A 9 7.10 11.31 7.56
CA ASP A 9 7.46 10.88 6.21
C ASP A 9 6.99 9.45 5.90
N LEU A 10 7.19 8.49 6.81
CA LEU A 10 6.71 7.12 6.62
C LEU A 10 5.18 7.05 6.56
N ILE A 11 4.51 7.85 7.42
CA ILE A 11 3.05 7.97 7.43
C ILE A 11 2.55 8.56 6.10
N ASP A 12 3.20 9.60 5.59
CA ASP A 12 2.85 10.23 4.32
C ASP A 12 3.10 9.30 3.11
N LEU A 13 4.22 8.58 3.10
CA LEU A 13 4.52 7.56 2.08
C LEU A 13 3.43 6.49 2.02
N GLN A 14 3.02 5.97 3.17
CA GLN A 14 1.95 4.98 3.23
C GLN A 14 0.60 5.55 2.80
N LYS A 15 0.24 6.78 3.19
CA LYS A 15 -0.99 7.45 2.71
C LYS A 15 -1.00 7.64 1.19
N ARG A 16 0.14 7.98 0.60
CA ARG A 16 0.27 8.12 -0.87
C ARG A 16 0.17 6.77 -1.57
N SER A 17 0.75 5.72 -0.99
CA SER A 17 0.59 4.34 -1.48
C SER A 17 -0.87 3.92 -1.45
N ASP A 18 -1.54 4.11 -0.31
CA ASP A 18 -2.96 3.83 -0.13
C ASP A 18 -3.86 4.59 -1.11
N THR A 19 -3.51 5.83 -1.44
CA THR A 19 -4.23 6.64 -2.42
C THR A 19 -4.13 6.04 -3.82
N ALA A 20 -2.94 5.60 -4.24
CA ALA A 20 -2.76 4.94 -5.54
C ALA A 20 -3.52 3.62 -5.62
N TRP A 21 -3.51 2.84 -4.54
CA TRP A 21 -4.30 1.61 -4.44
C TRP A 21 -5.80 1.89 -4.56
N ALA A 22 -6.31 2.90 -3.86
CA ALA A 22 -7.71 3.30 -3.95
C ALA A 22 -8.09 3.74 -5.38
N ARG A 23 -7.18 4.39 -6.11
CA ARG A 23 -7.39 4.74 -7.52
C ARG A 23 -7.44 3.52 -8.42
N PHE A 24 -6.53 2.56 -8.25
CA PHE A 24 -6.59 1.28 -8.97
C PHE A 24 -7.93 0.57 -8.73
N LEU A 25 -8.37 0.49 -7.46
CA LEU A 25 -9.66 -0.11 -7.13
C LEU A 25 -10.84 0.63 -7.74
N ALA A 26 -10.82 1.96 -7.79
CA ALA A 26 -11.88 2.75 -8.43
C ALA A 26 -11.97 2.45 -9.93
N VAL A 27 -10.83 2.39 -10.63
CA VAL A 27 -10.78 2.03 -12.05
C VAL A 27 -11.28 0.60 -12.27
N ALA A 28 -10.90 -0.34 -11.40
CA ALA A 28 -11.34 -1.72 -11.47
C ALA A 28 -12.85 -1.90 -11.18
N ASP A 29 -13.40 -1.11 -10.26
CA ASP A 29 -14.83 -1.11 -9.91
C ASP A 29 -15.67 -0.54 -11.06
N GLU A 30 -15.24 0.59 -11.64
CA GLU A 30 -15.89 1.22 -12.80
C GLU A 30 -15.88 0.31 -14.03
N ALA A 31 -14.82 -0.47 -14.22
CA ALA A 31 -14.68 -1.41 -15.33
C ALA A 31 -15.53 -2.69 -15.18
N GLY A 32 -16.02 -2.96 -13.96
CA GLY A 32 -16.74 -4.17 -13.62
C GLY A 32 -15.81 -5.39 -13.41
N PRO A 33 -16.39 -6.50 -12.91
CA PRO A 33 -15.63 -7.70 -12.58
C PRO A 33 -14.89 -8.25 -13.79
N ARG A 34 -13.68 -8.75 -13.55
CA ARG A 34 -12.77 -9.32 -14.57
C ARG A 34 -13.30 -10.63 -15.19
N ASN A 35 -14.55 -11.01 -14.93
CA ASN A 35 -15.10 -12.30 -15.32
C ASN A 35 -15.54 -12.33 -16.79
N VAL A 36 -14.57 -12.80 -17.59
CA VAL A 36 -14.67 -13.82 -18.64
C VAL A 36 -15.07 -13.39 -20.07
N ASP A 37 -15.87 -12.35 -20.32
CA ASP A 37 -16.28 -12.06 -21.73
C ASP A 37 -16.06 -10.63 -22.23
N SER A 38 -15.60 -9.70 -21.39
CA SER A 38 -15.25 -8.35 -21.81
C SER A 38 -13.82 -8.04 -21.38
N ALA A 39 -12.89 -8.09 -22.34
CA ALA A 39 -11.57 -7.50 -22.12
C ALA A 39 -11.81 -6.02 -21.80
N TRP A 40 -11.30 -5.54 -20.67
CA TRP A 40 -11.34 -4.12 -20.35
C TRP A 40 -10.88 -3.32 -21.57
N PRO A 41 -11.58 -2.22 -21.91
CA PRO A 41 -11.12 -1.30 -22.94
C PRO A 41 -9.66 -0.96 -22.71
N ASP A 42 -8.86 -0.85 -23.77
CA ASP A 42 -7.41 -0.64 -23.63
C ASP A 42 -7.09 0.60 -22.79
N ALA A 43 -7.87 1.68 -22.91
CA ALA A 43 -7.75 2.87 -22.07
C ALA A 43 -7.93 2.59 -20.56
N VAL A 44 -8.89 1.73 -20.19
CA VAL A 44 -9.13 1.33 -18.80
C VAL A 44 -8.00 0.44 -18.30
N ARG A 45 -7.48 -0.45 -19.15
CA ARG A 45 -6.33 -1.30 -18.83
C ARG A 45 -5.08 -0.48 -18.60
N GLU A 46 -4.76 0.45 -19.50
CA GLU A 46 -3.63 1.36 -19.38
C GLU A 46 -3.72 2.22 -18.11
N GLU A 47 -4.92 2.72 -17.79
CA GLU A 47 -5.13 3.49 -16.56
C GLU A 47 -4.97 2.62 -15.30
N ALA A 48 -5.52 1.42 -15.29
CA ALA A 48 -5.37 0.49 -14.17
C ALA A 48 -3.90 0.06 -13.99
N GLU A 49 -3.20 -0.29 -15.07
CA GLU A 49 -1.77 -0.63 -15.06
C GLU A 49 -0.94 0.53 -14.53
N ARG A 50 -1.24 1.76 -14.95
CA ARG A 50 -0.57 2.95 -14.44
C ARG A 50 -0.73 3.07 -12.92
N TRP A 51 -1.95 2.95 -12.40
CA TRP A 51 -2.19 3.07 -10.95
C TRP A 51 -1.61 1.90 -10.17
N TRP A 52 -1.63 0.70 -10.74
CA TRP A 52 -0.98 -0.48 -10.19
C TRP A 52 0.53 -0.28 -10.04
N ASP A 53 1.20 0.18 -11.10
CA ASP A 53 2.62 0.48 -11.08
C ASP A 53 2.96 1.62 -10.11
N GLU A 54 2.10 2.64 -10.04
CA GLU A 54 2.25 3.76 -9.12
C GLU A 54 2.13 3.32 -7.66
N TRP A 55 1.21 2.41 -7.36
CA TRP A 55 1.08 1.79 -6.06
C TRP A 55 2.32 0.94 -5.73
N GLY A 56 2.74 0.06 -6.64
CA GLY A 56 3.89 -0.82 -6.44
C GLY A 56 5.16 -0.05 -6.09
N ARG A 57 5.50 0.99 -6.89
CA ARG A 57 6.65 1.86 -6.61
C ARG A 57 6.59 2.51 -5.23
N ARG A 58 5.41 2.90 -4.76
CA ARG A 58 5.25 3.53 -3.44
C ARG A 58 5.28 2.51 -2.32
N ALA A 59 4.70 1.33 -2.53
CA ALA A 59 4.75 0.23 -1.58
C ALA A 59 6.19 -0.23 -1.35
N ASP A 60 7.01 -0.29 -2.40
CA ASP A 60 8.45 -0.57 -2.28
C ASP A 60 9.17 0.50 -1.45
N ARG A 61 8.86 1.79 -1.65
CA ARG A 61 9.42 2.89 -0.83
C ARG A 61 9.02 2.81 0.63
N VAL A 62 7.77 2.44 0.92
CA VAL A 62 7.34 2.19 2.30
C VAL A 62 8.13 1.03 2.89
N ARG A 63 8.31 -0.07 2.14
CA ARG A 63 9.09 -1.22 2.58
C ARG A 63 10.53 -0.83 2.91
N GLU A 64 11.21 -0.14 2.00
CA GLU A 64 12.57 0.37 2.21
C GLU A 64 12.67 1.22 3.48
N ALA A 65 11.71 2.12 3.70
CA ALA A 65 11.69 2.99 4.88
C ALA A 65 11.45 2.21 6.19
N ILE A 66 10.59 1.18 6.16
CA ILE A 66 10.36 0.31 7.32
C ILE A 66 11.59 -0.55 7.61
N ASP A 67 12.23 -1.10 6.59
CA ASP A 67 13.45 -1.91 6.74
C ASP A 67 14.59 -1.06 7.33
N ALA A 68 14.79 0.16 6.81
CA ALA A 68 15.76 1.11 7.36
C ALA A 68 15.45 1.47 8.83
N TRP A 69 14.19 1.74 9.16
CA TRP A 69 13.79 2.03 10.53
C TRP A 69 14.02 0.84 11.46
N ALA A 70 13.71 -0.37 11.01
CA ALA A 70 13.92 -1.59 11.78
C ALA A 70 15.41 -1.79 12.11
N GLU A 71 16.29 -1.54 11.14
CA GLU A 71 17.74 -1.59 11.32
C GLU A 71 18.23 -0.53 12.32
N GLU A 72 17.82 0.73 12.13
CA GLU A 72 18.26 1.87 12.98
C GLU A 72 17.75 1.77 14.43
N SER A 73 16.50 1.33 14.61
CA SER A 73 15.85 1.29 15.93
C SER A 73 16.02 -0.06 16.65
N GLY A 74 16.52 -1.09 15.96
CA GLY A 74 16.57 -2.47 16.46
C GLY A 74 15.18 -3.10 16.67
N GLN A 75 14.12 -2.47 16.16
CA GLN A 75 12.75 -2.98 16.26
C GLN A 75 12.46 -3.99 15.14
N ARG A 76 11.49 -4.87 15.38
CA ARG A 76 11.03 -5.79 14.32
C ARG A 76 10.18 -5.01 13.33
N ARG A 77 10.41 -5.24 12.04
CA ARG A 77 9.59 -4.73 10.93
C ARG A 77 8.08 -4.90 11.16
N LEU A 78 7.66 -6.06 11.65
CA LEU A 78 6.25 -6.34 11.92
C LEU A 78 5.63 -5.39 12.96
N ASP A 79 6.40 -4.99 13.98
CA ASP A 79 5.94 -4.08 15.03
C ASP A 79 5.73 -2.68 14.43
N ILE A 80 6.65 -2.23 13.56
CA ILE A 80 6.57 -0.96 12.82
C ILE A 80 5.38 -0.95 11.84
N GLU A 81 5.20 -2.00 11.04
CA GLU A 81 4.06 -2.13 10.12
C GLU A 81 2.72 -2.09 10.85
N THR A 82 2.65 -2.76 12.01
CA THR A 82 1.45 -2.80 12.84
C THR A 82 1.13 -1.41 13.38
N GLU A 83 2.14 -0.69 13.87
CA GLU A 83 1.97 0.67 14.36
C GLU A 83 1.57 1.63 13.23
N LEU A 84 2.17 1.49 12.05
CA LEU A 84 1.85 2.31 10.87
C LEU A 84 0.38 2.14 10.45
N LYS A 85 -0.11 0.89 10.46
CA LYS A 85 -1.53 0.58 10.21
C LYS A 85 -2.46 1.19 11.26
N LYS A 86 -2.07 1.17 12.54
CA LYS A 86 -2.86 1.77 13.63
C LYS A 86 -2.96 3.28 13.46
N GLN A 87 -1.85 3.96 13.20
CA GLN A 87 -1.81 5.42 13.09
C GLN A 87 -2.57 5.94 11.87
N ILE A 88 -2.55 5.23 10.75
CA ILE A 88 -3.19 5.70 9.52
C ILE A 88 -4.68 5.37 9.48
N ARG A 89 -5.11 4.24 10.05
CA ARG A 89 -6.48 3.73 9.85
C ARG A 89 -7.22 3.26 11.11
N GLY A 90 -6.71 3.55 12.31
CA GLY A 90 -7.35 3.09 13.56
C GLY A 90 -7.48 1.57 13.67
N GLY A 91 -6.70 0.79 12.90
CA GLY A 91 -6.66 -0.67 12.97
C GLY A 91 -7.48 -1.45 11.92
N LYS A 92 -8.14 -0.82 10.93
CA LYS A 92 -8.92 -1.51 9.88
C LYS A 92 -8.49 -1.17 8.44
N GLY A 93 -7.19 -1.29 8.14
CA GLY A 93 -6.67 -1.09 6.78
C GLY A 93 -6.58 -2.38 5.98
N PRO A 94 -6.75 -2.33 4.63
CA PRO A 94 -6.42 -3.45 3.77
C PRO A 94 -5.02 -3.99 4.04
N GLN A 95 -4.92 -5.31 3.93
CA GLN A 95 -3.69 -6.07 4.00
C GLN A 95 -2.69 -5.50 2.98
N LEU A 96 -1.53 -5.01 3.46
CA LEU A 96 -0.54 -4.30 2.64
C LEU A 96 0.06 -5.17 1.53
N TRP A 97 -0.03 -6.49 1.66
CA TRP A 97 0.50 -7.47 0.72
C TRP A 97 -0.33 -8.76 0.77
N PRO A 98 -0.56 -9.46 -0.34
CA PRO A 98 -0.86 -10.89 -0.25
C PRO A 98 0.31 -11.56 0.49
N VAL A 99 0.00 -12.34 1.52
CA VAL A 99 0.94 -13.34 2.04
C VAL A 99 1.17 -14.30 0.89
N ASP A 100 2.39 -14.37 0.37
CA ASP A 100 2.80 -15.55 -0.39
C ASP A 100 2.62 -16.75 0.57
N GLU A 101 1.68 -17.63 0.24
CA GLU A 101 1.52 -18.95 0.85
C GLU A 101 2.63 -19.90 0.38
#